data_AF-A0A956IMQ7-F1
#
_entry.id   AF-A0A956IMQ7-F1
#
_cell.length_a   1.000
_cell.length_b   1.000
_cell.length_c   1.000
_cell.angle_alpha   90.00
_cell.angle_beta   90.00
_cell.angle_gamma   90.00
#
_symmetry.space_group_name_H-M   'P 1'
#
loop_
_entity.id
_entity.type
_entity.pdbx_description
1 polymer ?
#
loop_
_entity_poly.entity_id
_entity_poly.type
_entity_poly.pdbx_seq_one_letter_code
_entity_poly.pdbx_strand_id
1 'polypeptide(L)'
;MLRCYFLGVCSGSSLDQGTNNVSLFNLIEQLNLPPSTGPGAIKPPPNGLIPVELHAYWVLEPDAIGLSFQTRFVLQSLDSGLEIPTDITQHVSQTPRFRTRALGLPHPPVVGNYALRVEWRSDETDGFLRDTMTWPLTVVEIQPRPAVTMH
;
A
#
# COMPACT_ATOMS: atom_id res chain seq x y z
N MET A 1 -1.08 -5.98 22.67
CA MET A 1 -0.67 -6.40 21.30
C MET A 1 -1.42 -5.63 20.21
N LEU A 2 -0.78 -5.36 19.06
CA LEU A 2 -1.39 -4.74 17.87
C LEU A 2 -1.63 -5.79 16.78
N ARG A 3 -2.79 -5.75 16.11
CA ARG A 3 -3.10 -6.64 14.99
C ARG A 3 -3.80 -5.89 13.86
N CYS A 4 -3.30 -6.05 12.64
CA CYS A 4 -3.96 -5.58 11.43
C CYS A 4 -5.10 -6.53 11.07
N TYR A 5 -6.31 -5.98 10.84
CA TYR A 5 -7.46 -6.77 10.39
C TYR A 5 -7.94 -6.38 8.99
N PHE A 6 -7.38 -5.32 8.40
CA PHE A 6 -7.60 -4.97 7.00
C PHE A 6 -6.39 -4.20 6.48
N LEU A 7 -5.94 -4.55 5.29
CA LEU A 7 -4.88 -3.87 4.54
C LEU A 7 -5.37 -3.68 3.12
N GLY A 8 -5.10 -2.54 2.49
CA GLY A 8 -5.50 -2.31 1.11
C GLY A 8 -4.71 -1.22 0.41
N VAL A 9 -4.58 -1.38 -0.91
CA VAL A 9 -4.19 -0.30 -1.83
C VAL A 9 -5.48 0.29 -2.42
N CYS A 10 -5.62 1.60 -2.37
CA CYS A 10 -6.84 2.29 -2.73
C CYS A 10 -6.57 3.44 -3.72
N SER A 11 -7.56 3.76 -4.56
CA SER A 11 -7.60 5.03 -5.30
C SER A 11 -8.93 5.75 -5.14
N GLY A 12 -8.83 7.06 -4.93
CA GLY A 12 -9.97 7.94 -4.73
C GLY A 12 -10.80 7.58 -3.50
N SER A 13 -11.77 8.42 -3.20
CA SER A 13 -12.85 8.09 -2.28
C SER A 13 -14.15 8.65 -2.84
N SER A 14 -15.25 7.96 -2.58
CA SER A 14 -16.58 8.43 -2.91
C SER A 14 -17.43 8.46 -1.65
N LEU A 15 -18.38 9.39 -1.63
CA LEU A 15 -19.33 9.57 -0.55
C LEU A 15 -20.63 8.86 -0.94
N ASP A 16 -21.02 7.85 -0.18
CA ASP A 16 -22.32 7.21 -0.36
C ASP A 16 -23.40 8.04 0.33
N GLN A 17 -24.28 8.65 -0.48
CA GLN A 17 -25.38 9.47 0.00
C GLN A 17 -26.45 8.67 0.77
N GLY A 18 -26.58 7.36 0.52
CA GLY A 18 -27.60 6.51 1.14
C GLY A 18 -27.25 6.07 2.56
N THR A 19 -25.98 5.73 2.81
CA THR A 19 -25.53 5.28 4.13
C THR A 19 -24.83 6.37 4.95
N ASN A 20 -24.58 7.54 4.36
CA ASN A 20 -23.77 8.62 4.92
C ASN A 20 -22.37 8.13 5.37
N ASN A 21 -21.89 7.04 4.76
CA ASN A 21 -20.52 6.56 4.94
C ASN A 21 -19.63 7.36 4.00
N VAL A 22 -18.77 8.17 4.60
CA VAL A 22 -17.95 9.18 3.91
C VAL A 22 -16.74 8.58 3.16
N SER A 23 -16.63 7.26 3.00
CA SER A 23 -15.42 6.68 2.41
C SER A 23 -15.64 5.30 1.77
N LEU A 24 -16.26 5.25 0.60
CA LEU A 24 -16.10 4.11 -0.31
C LEU A 24 -14.81 4.30 -1.11
N PHE A 25 -13.88 3.37 -0.99
CA PHE A 25 -12.60 3.38 -1.70
C PHE A 25 -12.61 2.39 -2.86
N ASN A 26 -11.99 2.75 -3.99
CA ASN A 26 -11.72 1.76 -5.04
C ASN A 26 -10.48 0.97 -4.64
N LEU A 27 -10.65 -0.32 -4.39
CA LEU A 27 -9.55 -1.23 -4.08
C LEU A 27 -8.76 -1.56 -5.35
N ILE A 28 -7.44 -1.54 -5.25
CA ILE A 28 -6.52 -1.79 -6.36
C ILE A 28 -5.84 -3.13 -6.13
N GLU A 29 -6.16 -4.09 -6.99
CA GLU A 29 -5.49 -5.40 -7.05
C GLU A 29 -4.53 -5.50 -8.24
N GLN A 30 -4.61 -4.58 -9.20
CA GLN A 30 -3.70 -4.50 -10.33
C GLN A 30 -3.22 -3.06 -10.60
N LEU A 31 -1.91 -2.90 -10.78
CA LEU A 31 -1.29 -1.68 -11.27
C LEU A 31 -0.85 -1.84 -12.71
N ASN A 32 -1.29 -0.90 -13.54
CA ASN A 32 -0.89 -0.80 -14.92
C ASN A 32 0.16 0.32 -15.03
N LEU A 33 1.41 -0.05 -15.24
CA LEU A 33 2.52 0.89 -15.37
C LEU A 33 2.78 1.19 -16.84
N PRO A 34 3.19 2.42 -17.17
CA PRO A 34 3.66 2.70 -18.52
C PRO A 34 4.92 1.85 -18.83
N PRO A 35 5.24 1.61 -20.11
CA PRO A 35 6.43 0.86 -20.49
C PRO A 35 7.68 1.47 -19.86
N SER A 36 8.52 0.62 -19.24
CA SER A 36 9.79 1.05 -18.66
C SER A 36 10.93 1.13 -19.69
N THR A 37 10.77 0.47 -20.84
CA THR A 37 11.75 0.41 -21.94
C THR A 37 11.08 0.55 -23.31
N GLY A 38 11.83 1.03 -24.31
CA GLY A 38 11.37 1.16 -25.69
C GLY A 38 10.79 2.54 -26.08
N PRO A 39 10.28 2.67 -27.31
CA PRO A 39 9.70 3.93 -27.80
C PRO A 39 8.45 4.30 -27.00
N GLY A 40 8.47 5.45 -26.31
CA GLY A 40 7.39 5.87 -25.41
C GLY A 40 7.56 5.45 -23.96
N ALA A 41 8.74 4.94 -23.57
CA ALA A 41 9.03 4.63 -22.18
C ALA A 41 8.90 5.87 -21.28
N ILE A 42 8.19 5.72 -20.17
CA ILE A 42 8.01 6.79 -19.18
C ILE A 42 8.88 6.46 -17.98
N LYS A 43 9.75 7.41 -17.61
CA LYS A 43 10.59 7.29 -16.41
C LYS A 43 9.68 7.17 -15.17
N PRO A 44 10.04 6.33 -14.17
CA PRO A 44 9.33 6.29 -12.89
C PRO A 44 9.13 7.69 -12.29
N PRO A 45 8.08 7.88 -11.46
CA PRO A 45 7.83 9.15 -10.78
C PRO A 45 9.09 9.70 -10.09
N PRO A 46 9.29 11.03 -10.01
CA PRO A 46 10.53 11.61 -9.45
C PRO A 46 10.85 11.18 -8.01
N ASN A 47 9.82 10.88 -7.22
CA ASN A 47 9.93 10.38 -5.85
C ASN A 47 9.89 8.84 -5.75
N GLY A 48 9.80 8.14 -6.89
CA GLY A 48 9.66 6.68 -6.93
C GLY A 48 8.35 6.16 -6.34
N LEU A 49 7.32 7.01 -6.17
CA LEU A 49 6.04 6.63 -5.57
C LEU A 49 4.90 6.73 -6.59
N ILE A 50 4.12 5.66 -6.69
CA ILE A 50 2.87 5.59 -7.45
C ILE A 50 1.77 6.25 -6.60
N PRO A 51 0.99 7.21 -7.14
CA PRO A 51 0.05 8.03 -6.36
C PRO A 51 -1.24 7.29 -6.00
N VAL A 52 -1.13 6.31 -5.12
CA VAL A 52 -2.24 5.54 -4.52
C VAL A 52 -2.24 5.70 -3.00
N GLU A 53 -3.35 5.37 -2.35
CA GLU A 53 -3.44 5.39 -0.89
C GLU A 53 -3.23 3.98 -0.33
N LEU A 54 -2.42 3.85 0.71
CA LEU A 54 -2.26 2.62 1.48
C LEU A 54 -3.04 2.75 2.77
N HIS A 55 -3.89 1.78 3.07
CA HIS A 55 -4.72 1.77 4.28
C HIS A 55 -4.44 0.52 5.09
N ALA A 56 -4.18 0.66 6.39
CA ALA A 56 -4.20 -0.45 7.32
C ALA A 56 -5.09 -0.12 8.53
N TYR A 57 -5.90 -1.09 8.92
CA TYR A 57 -6.82 -0.97 10.05
C TYR A 57 -6.41 -1.95 11.13
N TRP A 58 -6.35 -1.43 12.34
CA TRP A 58 -5.74 -2.09 13.47
C TRP A 58 -6.74 -2.25 14.60
N VAL A 59 -6.65 -3.37 15.28
CA VAL A 59 -7.20 -3.56 16.61
C VAL A 59 -6.04 -3.58 17.61
N LEU A 60 -6.18 -2.79 18.66
CA LEU A 60 -5.26 -2.70 19.78
C LEU A 60 -5.88 -3.42 20.97
N GLU A 61 -5.13 -4.32 21.57
CA GLU A 61 -5.47 -4.87 22.88
C GLU A 61 -5.41 -3.77 23.96
N PRO A 62 -6.11 -3.93 25.10
CA PRO A 62 -6.22 -2.89 26.13
C PRO A 62 -4.88 -2.37 26.66
N ASP A 63 -3.87 -3.24 26.72
CA ASP A 63 -2.50 -2.93 27.17
C ASP A 63 -1.72 -2.05 26.18
N ALA A 64 -2.13 -2.01 24.91
CA ALA A 64 -1.47 -1.26 23.85
C ALA A 64 -2.08 0.13 23.63
N ILE A 65 -3.22 0.45 24.27
CA ILE A 65 -3.87 1.76 24.12
C ILE A 65 -3.04 2.84 24.81
N GLY A 66 -2.82 3.95 24.11
CA GLY A 66 -2.01 5.07 24.58
C GLY A 66 -0.51 4.89 24.39
N LEU A 67 -0.05 3.71 23.96
CA LEU A 67 1.36 3.46 23.68
C LEU A 67 1.76 4.01 22.30
N SER A 68 3.02 4.43 22.19
CA SER A 68 3.64 4.80 20.92
C SER A 68 4.06 3.56 20.15
N PHE A 69 3.80 3.57 18.85
CA PHE A 69 4.26 2.53 17.94
C PHE A 69 4.58 3.13 16.58
N GLN A 70 5.40 2.42 15.82
CA GLN A 70 5.81 2.80 14.48
C GLN A 70 5.27 1.79 13.49
N THR A 71 4.83 2.24 12.33
CA THR A 71 4.42 1.37 11.23
C THR A 71 5.16 1.72 9.95
N ARG A 72 5.30 0.73 9.08
CA ARG A 72 5.69 0.90 7.69
C ARG A 72 4.98 -0.13 6.83
N PHE A 73 4.78 0.21 5.56
CA PHE A 73 4.31 -0.74 4.57
C PHE A 73 5.51 -1.35 3.85
N VAL A 74 5.37 -2.58 3.37
CA VAL A 74 6.41 -3.27 2.61
C VAL A 74 5.78 -3.86 1.36
N LEU A 75 6.25 -3.44 0.19
CA LEU A 75 5.90 -4.09 -1.06
C LEU A 75 6.89 -5.23 -1.29
N GLN A 76 6.40 -6.46 -1.28
CA GLN A 76 7.22 -7.67 -1.44
C GLN A 76 6.90 -8.35 -2.78
N SER A 77 7.92 -8.59 -3.60
CA SER A 77 7.81 -9.45 -4.79
C SER A 77 7.59 -10.91 -4.35
N LEU A 78 6.56 -11.56 -4.89
CA LEU A 78 6.29 -12.97 -4.61
C LEU A 78 7.24 -13.90 -5.35
N ASP A 79 7.81 -13.45 -6.47
CA ASP A 79 8.70 -14.26 -7.30
C ASP A 79 10.15 -14.23 -6.79
N SER A 80 10.63 -13.06 -6.35
CA SER A 80 12.02 -12.88 -5.92
C SER A 80 12.21 -12.69 -4.42
N GLY A 81 11.13 -12.46 -3.67
CA GLY A 81 11.19 -12.12 -2.24
C GLY A 81 11.74 -10.72 -1.96
N LEU A 82 12.07 -9.92 -2.99
CA LEU A 82 12.59 -8.56 -2.82
C LEU A 82 11.56 -7.67 -2.11
N GLU A 83 12.03 -6.91 -1.13
CA GLU A 83 11.19 -6.04 -0.30
C GLU A 83 11.55 -4.57 -0.48
N ILE A 84 10.51 -3.75 -0.59
CA ILE A 84 10.63 -2.31 -0.77
C ILE A 84 9.79 -1.64 0.33
N PRO A 85 10.42 -1.25 1.45
CA PRO A 85 9.71 -0.62 2.55
C PRO A 85 9.36 0.84 2.21
N THR A 86 8.25 1.32 2.77
CA THR A 86 7.96 2.75 2.85
C THR A 86 8.70 3.40 4.01
N ASP A 87 8.65 4.72 4.08
CA ASP A 87 9.05 5.47 5.26
C ASP A 87 8.28 5.01 6.51
N ILE A 88 8.93 5.16 7.65
CA ILE A 88 8.40 4.80 8.96
C ILE A 88 7.53 5.95 9.45
N THR A 89 6.32 5.64 9.90
CA THR A 89 5.41 6.62 10.52
C THR A 89 5.19 6.26 11.99
N GLN A 90 5.30 7.25 12.89
CA GLN A 90 5.02 7.09 14.31
C GLN A 90 3.55 7.42 14.62
N HIS A 91 2.97 6.65 15.53
CA HIS A 91 1.58 6.74 15.94
C HIS A 91 1.41 6.60 17.44
N VAL A 92 0.34 7.19 17.95
CA VAL A 92 -0.22 6.94 19.28
C VAL A 92 -1.74 6.83 19.09
N SER A 93 -2.35 5.74 19.55
CA SER A 93 -3.82 5.57 19.48
C SER A 93 -4.43 5.61 20.86
N GLN A 94 -5.46 6.44 21.04
CA GLN A 94 -6.25 6.51 22.27
C GLN A 94 -7.51 5.64 22.23
N THR A 95 -7.72 4.92 21.13
CA THR A 95 -8.90 4.07 20.91
C THR A 95 -8.50 2.64 20.57
N PRO A 96 -9.34 1.63 20.89
CA PRO A 96 -9.06 0.23 20.56
C PRO A 96 -8.97 -0.05 19.06
N ARG A 97 -9.53 0.83 18.23
CA ARG A 97 -9.44 0.77 16.77
C ARG A 97 -8.67 1.96 16.25
N PHE A 98 -7.79 1.70 15.30
CA PHE A 98 -6.93 2.71 14.71
C PHE A 98 -6.78 2.48 13.21
N ARG A 99 -6.63 3.56 12.44
CA ARG A 99 -6.42 3.50 10.99
C ARG A 99 -5.15 4.26 10.64
N THR A 100 -4.24 3.60 9.93
CA THR A 100 -3.12 4.25 9.26
C THR A 100 -3.43 4.48 7.79
N ARG A 101 -2.99 5.64 7.29
CA ARG A 101 -3.01 5.96 5.87
C ARG A 101 -1.64 6.47 5.46
N ALA A 102 -1.09 5.92 4.37
CA ALA A 102 0.08 6.46 3.69
C ALA A 102 -0.30 6.82 2.24
N LEU A 103 0.38 7.82 1.68
CA LEU A 103 0.24 8.20 0.28
C LEU A 103 1.50 7.74 -0.46
N GLY A 104 1.29 7.05 -1.57
CA GLY A 104 2.38 6.52 -2.38
C GLY A 104 2.62 5.04 -2.13
N LEU A 105 2.54 4.25 -3.19
CA LEU A 105 3.14 2.91 -3.21
C LEU A 105 4.54 3.00 -3.83
N PRO A 106 5.58 2.37 -3.24
CA PRO A 106 6.88 2.28 -3.89
C PRO A 106 6.78 1.70 -5.30
N HIS A 107 7.45 2.34 -6.26
CA HIS A 107 7.48 1.86 -7.63
C HIS A 107 8.21 0.50 -7.69
N PRO A 108 7.56 -0.56 -8.17
CA PRO A 108 8.18 -1.87 -8.25
C PRO A 108 9.30 -1.87 -9.30
N PRO A 109 10.41 -2.61 -9.10
CA PRO A 109 11.53 -2.66 -10.03
C PRO A 109 11.24 -3.52 -11.26
N VAL A 110 10.27 -4.44 -11.17
CA VAL A 110 9.85 -5.33 -12.25
C VAL A 110 8.33 -5.52 -12.22
N VAL A 111 7.77 -5.99 -13.34
CA VAL A 111 6.38 -6.49 -13.39
C VAL A 111 6.29 -7.86 -12.70
N GLY A 112 5.10 -8.23 -12.23
CA GLY A 112 4.87 -9.51 -11.58
C GLY A 112 3.86 -9.45 -10.46
N ASN A 113 3.86 -10.49 -9.63
CA ASN A 113 2.97 -10.59 -8.48
C ASN A 113 3.66 -10.11 -7.22
N TYR A 114 2.96 -9.27 -6.47
CA TYR A 114 3.43 -8.67 -5.24
C TYR A 114 2.42 -8.88 -4.11
N ALA A 115 2.90 -8.79 -2.88
CA ALA A 115 2.08 -8.61 -1.70
C ALA A 115 2.47 -7.31 -1.02
N LEU A 116 1.49 -6.42 -0.80
CA LEU A 116 1.63 -5.38 0.19
C LEU A 116 1.50 -6.02 1.57
N ARG A 117 2.44 -5.67 2.45
CA ARG A 117 2.48 -6.08 3.84
C ARG A 117 2.54 -4.86 4.72
N VAL A 118 2.27 -5.08 6.00
CA VAL A 118 2.44 -4.06 7.02
C VAL A 118 3.29 -4.60 8.16
N GLU A 119 4.20 -3.76 8.62
CA GLU A 119 5.07 -4.06 9.74
C GLU A 119 4.90 -2.98 10.79
N TRP A 120 5.04 -3.39 12.04
CA TRP A 120 4.95 -2.48 13.17
C TRP A 120 6.00 -2.80 14.23
N ARG A 121 6.35 -1.82 15.03
CA ARG A 121 7.14 -2.00 16.25
C ARG A 121 6.67 -1.06 17.34
N SER A 122 6.74 -1.50 18.58
CA SER A 122 6.70 -0.63 19.76
C SER A 122 8.11 -0.41 20.29
N ASP A 123 8.24 0.46 21.29
CA ASP A 123 9.52 0.67 21.99
C ASP A 123 10.00 -0.60 22.73
N GLU A 124 9.10 -1.54 23.01
CA GLU A 124 9.37 -2.80 23.69
C GLU A 124 9.76 -3.95 22.75
N THR A 125 9.56 -3.81 21.44
CA THR A 125 9.86 -4.86 20.46
C THR A 125 11.24 -4.69 19.85
N ASP A 126 12.01 -5.78 19.82
CA ASP A 126 13.31 -5.81 19.14
C ASP A 126 13.10 -5.91 17.60
N GLY A 127 12.98 -4.75 16.97
CA GLY A 127 12.78 -4.62 15.53
C GLY A 127 11.32 -4.63 15.08
N PHE A 128 11.14 -4.66 13.75
CA PHE A 128 9.81 -4.66 13.13
C PHE A 128 9.21 -6.07 13.14
N LEU A 129 8.01 -6.17 13.69
CA LEU A 129 7.16 -7.34 13.59
C LEU A 129 6.28 -7.23 12.34
N ARG A 130 6.21 -8.32 11.59
CA ARG A 130 5.37 -8.42 10.40
C ARG A 130 3.99 -8.95 10.78
N ASP A 131 2.96 -8.22 10.39
CA ASP A 131 1.60 -8.68 10.53
C ASP A 131 1.28 -9.77 9.50
N THR A 132 0.32 -10.64 9.81
CA THR A 132 -0.10 -11.72 8.91
C THR A 132 -0.97 -11.22 7.76
N MET A 133 -1.57 -10.02 7.90
CA MET A 133 -2.39 -9.42 6.86
C MET A 133 -1.56 -9.08 5.61
N THR A 134 -2.08 -9.45 4.45
CA THR A 134 -1.47 -9.18 3.15
C THR A 134 -2.52 -8.69 2.18
N TRP A 135 -2.12 -7.79 1.27
CA TRP A 135 -2.94 -7.36 0.17
C TRP A 135 -2.27 -7.75 -1.15
N PRO A 136 -2.90 -8.61 -1.98
CA PRO A 136 -2.32 -9.05 -3.24
C PRO A 136 -2.32 -7.92 -4.26
N LEU A 137 -1.27 -7.85 -5.07
CA LEU A 137 -1.13 -6.83 -6.10
C LEU A 137 -0.41 -7.39 -7.32
N THR A 138 -1.03 -7.30 -8.49
CA THR A 138 -0.40 -7.64 -9.76
C THR A 138 0.09 -6.37 -10.44
N VAL A 139 1.34 -6.36 -10.88
CA VAL A 139 1.95 -5.23 -11.60
C VAL A 139 2.18 -5.66 -13.03
N VAL A 140 1.62 -4.91 -13.98
CA VAL A 140 1.76 -5.16 -15.42
C VAL A 140 2.18 -3.90 -16.16
N GLU A 141 2.85 -4.06 -17.29
CA GLU A 141 3.12 -2.96 -18.22
C GLU A 141 1.98 -2.83 -19.24
N ILE A 142 1.56 -1.60 -19.49
CA ILE A 142 0.58 -1.27 -20.52
C ILE A 142 1.25 -1.46 -21.88
N GLN A 143 0.72 -2.36 -22.71
CA GLN A 143 1.14 -2.40 -24.10
C GLN A 143 0.60 -1.18 -24.86
N PRO A 144 1.43 -0.44 -25.61
CA PRO A 144 0.95 0.68 -26.41
C PRO A 144 -0.04 0.16 -27.46
N ARG A 145 -1.20 0.81 -27.57
CA ARG A 145 -2.14 0.52 -28.67
C ARG A 145 -1.46 0.88 -30.00
N PRO A 146 -1.55 0.04 -31.05
CA PRO A 146 -1.02 0.39 -32.35
C PRO A 146 -1.69 1.67 -32.86
N ALA A 147 -0.90 2.62 -33.34
CA ALA A 147 -1.41 3.83 -33.98
C ALA A 147 -2.20 3.41 -35.23
N VAL A 148 -3.48 3.77 -35.30
CA VAL A 148 -4.28 3.59 -36.52
C VAL A 148 -3.84 4.68 -37.50
N THR A 149 -2.99 4.33 -38.45
CA THR A 149 -2.68 5.19 -39.59
C THR A 149 -3.88 5.13 -40.53
N MET A 150 -4.70 6.19 -40.59
CA MET A 150 -5.66 6.33 -41.69
C MET A 150 -4.86 6.67 -42.96
N HIS A 151 -4.96 5.81 -43.97
CA HIS A 151 -4.41 6.02 -45.30
C HIS A 151 -5.30 6.96 -46.12
#